data_AF-A0AA37N270-F1
#
_entry.id   AF-A0AA37N270-F1
#
_cell.length_a   1.000
_cell.length_b   1.000
_cell.length_c   1.000
_cell.angle_alpha   90.00
_cell.angle_beta   90.00
_cell.angle_gamma   90.00
#
_symmetry.space_group_name_H-M   'P 1'
#
loop_
_entity.id
_entity.type
_entity.pdbx_description
1 polymer ?
#
loop_
_entity_poly.entity_id
_entity_poly.type
_entity_poly.pdbx_seq_one_letter_code
_entity_poly.pdbx_strand_id
1 'polypeptide(L)'
;MQEWKKELCREQPETLQELGKGTYIQRRNITPYERKDGNGEADKGYSCEYRILTKEEYFAALEQENSNKNMLTSMAAQADIYEKLIETEKNQLVIMQAIADLYEKENGGV
;
A
#
# COMPACT_ATOMS: atom_id res chain seq x y z
N MET A 1 -1.40 -14.54 -23.42
CA MET A 1 -1.89 -13.59 -22.38
C MET A 1 -3.32 -13.22 -22.74
N GLN A 2 -4.26 -13.36 -21.80
CA GLN A 2 -5.62 -12.85 -22.00
C GLN A 2 -5.59 -11.32 -22.16
N GLU A 3 -6.45 -10.81 -23.03
CA GLU A 3 -6.57 -9.38 -23.31
C GLU A 3 -7.28 -8.66 -22.16
N TRP A 4 -6.77 -7.49 -21.80
CA TRP A 4 -7.39 -6.59 -20.83
C TRP A 4 -8.34 -5.63 -21.54
N LYS A 5 -9.55 -5.49 -21.01
CA LYS A 5 -10.60 -4.62 -21.55
C LYS A 5 -10.83 -3.44 -20.62
N LYS A 6 -11.27 -2.30 -21.15
CA LYS A 6 -11.59 -1.13 -20.31
C LYS A 6 -13.06 -1.18 -19.88
N GLU A 7 -13.32 -0.78 -18.64
CA GLU A 7 -14.68 -0.56 -18.12
C GLU A 7 -14.76 0.71 -17.29
N LEU A 8 -15.99 1.20 -17.11
CA LEU A 8 -16.32 2.30 -16.21
C LEU A 8 -17.24 1.75 -15.12
N CYS A 9 -16.83 1.93 -13.87
CA CYS A 9 -17.56 1.52 -12.68
C CYS A 9 -18.13 2.76 -11.97
N ARG A 10 -19.36 2.68 -11.46
CA ARG A 10 -19.96 3.78 -10.67
C ARG A 10 -19.38 3.86 -9.27
N GLU A 11 -19.09 2.72 -8.67
CA GLU A 11 -18.46 2.58 -7.36
C GLU A 11 -17.04 2.06 -7.51
N GLN A 12 -16.21 2.21 -6.47
CA GLN A 12 -14.85 1.70 -6.47
C GLN A 12 -14.90 0.16 -6.59
N PRO A 13 -14.41 -0.43 -7.69
CA PRO A 13 -14.47 -1.87 -7.85
C PRO A 13 -13.35 -2.55 -7.05
N GLU A 14 -13.59 -3.81 -6.67
CA GLU A 14 -12.56 -4.69 -6.13
C GLU A 14 -11.59 -5.15 -7.23
N THR A 15 -10.31 -5.33 -6.88
CA THR A 15 -9.27 -5.80 -7.81
C THR A 15 -9.48 -7.25 -8.23
N LEU A 16 -10.11 -8.06 -7.40
CA LEU A 16 -10.44 -9.45 -7.69
C LEU A 16 -11.80 -9.77 -7.09
N GLN A 17 -12.72 -10.31 -7.88
CA GLN A 17 -14.10 -10.52 -7.44
C GLN A 17 -14.75 -11.71 -8.15
N GLU A 18 -15.65 -12.42 -7.46
CA GLU A 18 -16.60 -13.35 -8.08
C GLU A 18 -17.90 -12.61 -8.41
N LEU A 19 -18.26 -12.52 -9.69
CA LEU A 19 -19.49 -11.86 -10.15
C LEU A 19 -20.71 -12.77 -10.07
N GLY A 20 -20.50 -14.09 -9.99
CA GLY A 20 -21.53 -15.12 -9.85
C GLY A 20 -21.39 -16.28 -10.86
N LYS A 21 -21.99 -17.43 -10.54
CA LYS A 21 -21.98 -18.68 -11.34
C LYS A 21 -20.58 -19.07 -11.87
N GLY A 22 -19.54 -18.89 -11.06
CA GLY A 22 -18.17 -19.22 -11.46
C GLY A 22 -17.54 -18.27 -12.48
N THR A 23 -18.09 -17.05 -12.61
CA THR A 23 -17.45 -15.97 -13.37
C THR A 23 -16.60 -15.14 -12.42
N TYR A 24 -15.29 -15.16 -12.66
CA TYR A 24 -14.31 -14.43 -11.87
C TYR A 24 -13.75 -13.29 -12.70
N ILE A 25 -13.55 -12.13 -12.07
CA ILE A 25 -13.00 -10.95 -12.73
C ILE A 25 -11.79 -10.46 -11.96
N GLN A 26 -10.77 -10.04 -12.71
CA GLN A 26 -9.65 -9.30 -12.18
C GLN A 26 -9.61 -7.94 -12.81
N ARG A 27 -9.37 -6.91 -11.99
CA ARG A 27 -9.29 -5.50 -12.37
C ARG A 27 -7.96 -4.92 -11.95
N ARG A 28 -7.44 -4.00 -12.76
CA ARG A 28 -6.23 -3.23 -12.49
C ARG A 28 -6.37 -1.80 -13.00
N ASN A 29 -5.41 -0.95 -12.65
CA ASN A 29 -5.37 0.45 -13.10
C ASN A 29 -6.66 1.23 -12.74
N ILE A 30 -7.25 0.92 -11.58
CA ILE A 30 -8.47 1.53 -11.08
C ILE A 30 -8.18 2.99 -10.72
N THR A 31 -8.75 3.91 -11.50
CA THR A 31 -8.50 5.36 -11.39
C THR A 31 -9.84 6.09 -11.33
N PRO A 32 -10.06 7.00 -10.36
CA PRO A 32 -11.28 7.81 -10.34
C PRO A 32 -11.33 8.76 -11.54
N TYR A 33 -12.52 9.01 -12.07
CA TYR A 33 -12.78 10.02 -13.09
C TYR A 33 -13.94 10.92 -12.68
N GLU A 34 -13.91 12.16 -13.18
CA GLU A 34 -15.02 13.09 -13.14
C GLU A 34 -15.15 13.73 -14.52
N ARG A 35 -16.30 13.59 -15.15
CA ARG A 35 -16.60 14.17 -16.46
C ARG A 35 -17.88 14.97 -16.38
N LYS A 36 -17.89 16.15 -17.00
CA LYS A 36 -19.11 16.94 -17.14
C LYS A 36 -19.95 16.30 -18.23
N ASP A 37 -21.16 15.89 -17.90
CA ASP A 37 -22.11 15.49 -18.93
C ASP A 37 -22.62 16.71 -19.71
N GLY A 38 -23.32 16.49 -20.82
CA GLY A 38 -23.87 17.56 -21.65
C GLY A 38 -24.95 18.41 -20.97
N ASN A 39 -25.43 17.99 -19.80
CA ASN A 39 -26.47 18.66 -19.02
C ASN A 39 -25.89 19.45 -17.83
N GLY A 40 -24.57 19.37 -17.59
CA GLY A 40 -23.90 20.04 -16.48
C GLY A 40 -23.86 19.26 -15.17
N GLU A 41 -24.38 18.02 -15.14
CA GLU A 41 -24.17 17.10 -14.02
C GLU A 41 -22.77 16.45 -14.13
N ALA A 42 -22.11 16.33 -12.99
CA ALA A 42 -20.80 15.68 -12.91
C ALA A 42 -21.02 14.16 -12.85
N ASP A 43 -20.68 13.46 -13.92
CA ASP A 43 -20.59 12.01 -13.93
C ASP A 43 -19.26 11.59 -13.31
N LYS A 44 -19.36 10.91 -12.16
CA LYS A 44 -18.24 10.48 -11.34
C LYS A 44 -18.24 8.96 -11.26
N GLY A 45 -17.06 8.38 -11.32
CA GLY A 45 -16.88 6.94 -11.19
C GLY A 45 -15.42 6.56 -11.23
N TYR A 46 -15.15 5.32 -11.59
CA TYR A 46 -13.82 4.75 -11.72
C TYR A 46 -13.65 4.13 -13.11
N SER A 47 -12.51 4.40 -13.74
CA SER A 47 -12.08 3.69 -14.94
C SER A 47 -11.10 2.60 -14.54
N CYS A 48 -11.23 1.41 -15.08
CA CYS A 48 -10.27 0.33 -14.84
C CYS A 48 -10.13 -0.56 -16.08
N GLU A 49 -9.09 -1.40 -16.03
CA GLU A 49 -8.90 -2.49 -16.97
C GLU A 49 -9.30 -3.80 -16.30
N TYR A 50 -10.05 -4.65 -16.99
CA TYR A 50 -10.52 -5.93 -16.48
C TYR A 50 -10.21 -7.10 -17.42
N ARG A 51 -10.16 -8.30 -16.85
CA ARG A 51 -10.18 -9.58 -17.58
C ARG A 51 -11.02 -10.59 -16.82
N ILE A 52 -11.60 -11.54 -17.55
CA ILE A 52 -12.31 -12.67 -16.96
C ILE A 52 -11.32 -13.80 -16.73
N LEU A 53 -11.36 -14.37 -15.53
CA LEU A 53 -10.50 -15.47 -15.11
C LEU A 53 -11.26 -16.78 -15.09
N THR A 54 -10.54 -17.88 -15.30
CA THR A 54 -11.02 -19.19 -14.84
C THR A 54 -10.98 -19.28 -13.31
N LYS A 55 -11.60 -20.33 -12.77
CA LYS A 55 -11.60 -20.59 -11.33
C LYS A 55 -10.16 -20.75 -10.80
N GLU A 56 -9.34 -21.50 -11.52
CA GLU A 56 -7.94 -21.77 -11.15
C GLU A 56 -7.12 -20.48 -11.18
N GLU A 57 -7.29 -19.66 -12.22
CA GLU A 57 -6.62 -18.36 -12.33
C GLU A 57 -7.03 -17.41 -11.21
N TYR A 58 -8.31 -17.43 -10.80
CA TYR A 58 -8.81 -16.63 -9.69
C TYR A 58 -8.15 -17.00 -8.37
N PHE A 59 -8.08 -18.29 -8.02
CA PHE A 59 -7.43 -18.71 -6.77
C PHE A 59 -5.94 -18.41 -6.75
N ALA A 60 -5.24 -18.59 -7.88
CA ALA A 60 -3.84 -18.21 -7.99
C ALA A 60 -3.63 -16.70 -7.81
N ALA A 61 -4.50 -15.88 -8.42
CA ALA A 61 -4.45 -14.42 -8.25
C ALA A 61 -4.76 -14.00 -6.80
N LEU A 62 -5.73 -14.64 -6.16
CA LEU A 62 -6.10 -14.38 -4.76
C LEU A 62 -4.98 -14.71 -3.79
N GLU A 63 -4.30 -15.84 -3.98
CA GLU A 63 -3.14 -16.23 -3.17
C GLU A 63 -1.99 -15.22 -3.34
N GLN A 64 -1.75 -14.76 -4.56
CA GLN A 64 -0.76 -13.73 -4.83
C GLN A 64 -1.12 -12.39 -4.19
N GLU A 65 -2.38 -11.92 -4.27
CA GLU A 65 -2.83 -10.69 -3.61
C GLU A 65 -2.65 -10.76 -2.09
N ASN A 66 -3.00 -11.90 -1.48
CA ASN A 66 -2.82 -12.11 -0.05
C ASN A 66 -1.34 -12.12 0.36
N SER A 67 -0.49 -12.78 -0.42
CA SER A 67 0.96 -12.78 -0.19
C SER A 67 1.54 -11.37 -0.25
N ASN A 68 1.16 -10.59 -1.28
CA ASN A 68 1.59 -9.19 -1.43
C ASN A 68 1.13 -8.32 -0.25
N LYS A 69 -0.11 -8.50 0.21
CA LYS A 69 -0.64 -7.76 1.37
C LYS A 69 0.11 -8.10 2.66
N ASN A 70 0.43 -9.37 2.86
CA ASN A 70 1.20 -9.81 4.03
C ASN A 70 2.61 -9.23 4.01
N MET A 71 3.26 -9.23 2.84
CA MET A 71 4.58 -8.60 2.67
C MET A 71 4.55 -7.10 2.93
N LEU A 72 3.54 -6.38 2.43
CA LEU A 72 3.42 -4.95 2.68
C LEU A 72 3.21 -4.65 4.17
N THR A 73 2.41 -5.47 4.85
CA THR A 73 2.16 -5.34 6.29
C THR A 73 3.43 -5.58 7.10
N SER A 74 4.23 -6.60 6.76
CA SER A 74 5.49 -6.85 7.44
C SER A 74 6.53 -5.77 7.16
N MET A 75 6.58 -5.22 5.94
CA MET A 75 7.43 -4.07 5.62
C MET A 75 7.06 -2.83 6.43
N ALA A 76 5.78 -2.53 6.59
CA ALA A 76 5.31 -1.41 7.42
C ALA A 76 5.73 -1.59 8.89
N ALA A 77 5.49 -2.79 9.44
CA ALA A 77 5.92 -3.10 10.81
C ALA A 77 7.44 -3.00 10.98
N GLN A 78 8.21 -3.39 9.97
CA GLN A 78 9.67 -3.27 10.01
C GLN A 78 10.14 -1.81 9.96
N ALA A 79 9.48 -0.95 9.18
CA ALA A 79 9.77 0.48 9.14
C ALA A 79 9.57 1.14 10.52
N ASP A 80 8.46 0.82 11.20
CA ASP A 80 8.17 1.32 12.55
C ASP A 80 9.23 0.90 13.58
N ILE A 81 9.78 -0.31 13.44
CA ILE A 81 10.86 -0.81 14.30
C ILE A 81 12.15 -0.02 14.05
N TYR A 82 12.49 0.22 12.78
CA TYR A 82 13.69 0.99 12.43
C TYR A 82 13.61 2.43 12.94
N GLU A 83 12.45 3.08 12.86
CA GLU A 83 12.28 4.44 13.38
C GLU A 83 12.56 4.51 14.89
N LYS A 84 12.04 3.56 15.68
CA LYS A 84 12.29 3.48 17.13
C LYS A 84 13.75 3.17 17.46
N LEU A 85 14.42 2.36 16.65
CA LEU A 85 15.85 2.08 16.81
C LEU A 85 16.68 3.36 16.63
N ILE A 86 16.39 4.14 15.58
CA ILE A 86 17.06 5.43 15.32
C ILE A 86 16.84 6.41 16.48
N GLU A 87 15.62 6.48 17.03
CA GLU A 87 15.34 7.31 18.22
C GLU A 87 16.15 6.85 19.44
N THR A 88 16.26 5.54 19.64
CA THR A 88 17.02 4.97 20.76
C THR A 88 18.50 5.29 20.62
N GLU A 89 19.08 5.16 19.43
CA GLU A 89 20.47 5.51 19.15
C GLU A 89 20.74 7.01 19.40
N LYS A 90 19.82 7.89 18.97
CA LYS A 90 19.93 9.34 19.27
C LYS A 90 19.93 9.60 20.77
N ASN A 91 19.05 8.96 21.52
CA ASN A 91 18.99 9.12 22.98
C ASN A 91 20.29 8.61 23.65
N GLN A 92 20.85 7.50 23.18
CA GLN A 92 22.13 6.99 23.68
C GLN A 92 23.27 7.97 23.41
N LEU A 93 23.34 8.58 22.22
CA LEU A 93 24.35 9.58 21.89
C LEU A 93 24.25 10.83 22.78
N VAL A 94 23.03 11.31 23.06
CA VAL A 94 22.83 12.44 23.98
C VAL A 94 23.32 12.11 25.38
N ILE A 95 23.04 10.90 25.87
CA ILE A 95 23.52 10.44 27.18
C ILE A 95 25.05 10.35 27.20
N MET A 96 25.65 9.78 26.16
CA MET A 96 27.12 9.69 26.04
C MET A 96 27.77 11.08 26.04
N GLN A 97 27.20 12.04 25.32
CA GLN A 97 27.69 13.42 25.32
C GLN A 97 27.60 14.05 26.71
N ALA A 98 26.46 13.91 27.39
CA ALA A 98 26.29 14.46 28.73
C ALA A 98 27.29 13.85 29.74
N ILE A 99 27.59 12.55 29.60
CA ILE A 99 28.61 11.87 30.42
C ILE A 99 29.99 12.45 30.11
N ALA A 100 30.36 12.62 28.84
CA ALA A 100 31.63 13.22 28.45
C ALA A 100 31.80 14.64 29.02
N ASP A 101 30.77 15.48 28.91
CA ASP A 101 30.77 16.84 29.46
C ASP A 101 30.96 16.86 30.99
N LEU A 102 30.39 15.88 31.71
CA LEU A 102 30.59 15.73 33.16
C LEU A 102 32.04 15.33 33.49
N TYR A 103 32.61 14.37 32.73
CA TYR A 103 34.00 13.93 32.92
C TYR A 103 35.01 15.06 32.67
N GLU A 104 34.78 15.91 31.66
CA GLU A 104 35.62 17.08 31.39
C GLU A 104 35.55 18.12 32.52
N LYS A 105 34.36 18.34 33.10
CA LYS A 105 34.18 19.27 34.23
C LYS A 105 34.84 18.79 35.52
N GLU A 106 34.72 17.50 35.85
CA GLU A 106 35.28 16.96 37.10
C GLU A 106 36.81 16.79 37.06
N ASN A 107 37.38 16.47 35.90
CA ASN A 107 38.81 16.21 35.78
C ASN A 107 39.65 17.42 35.32
N GLY A 108 39.04 18.61 35.23
CA GLY A 108 39.72 19.82 34.80
C GLY A 108 40.24 19.67 33.36
N GLY A 109 39.31 19.55 32.40
CA GLY A 109 39.63 19.70 30.99
C GLY A 109 40.50 20.94 30.76
N VAL A 110 41.53 20.79 29.91
CA VAL A 110 42.59 21.77 29.61
C VAL A 110 42.10 23.22 29.60
#